data_AF-A0A0E3P014-F1
#
_entry.id   AF-A0A0E3P014-F1
#
_cell.length_a   1.000
_cell.length_b   1.000
_cell.length_c   1.000
_cell.angle_alpha   90.00
_cell.angle_beta   90.00
_cell.angle_gamma   90.00
#
_symmetry.space_group_name_H-M   'P 1'
#
loop_
_entity.id
_entity.type
_entity.pdbx_description
1 polymer ?
#
loop_
_entity_poly.entity_id
_entity_poly.type
_entity_poly.pdbx_seq_one_letter_code
_entity_poly.pdbx_strand_id
1 'polypeptide(L)'
;MIDLAANFLWMFLVVIGGVLISWSVHFVPVGGAPAAMAQATGIGTGTVQLAAGAGLTGLISAGYMMQVVDNLPLILASGTVGAMIMISVTMIVGTWVYVYGVGCVPSSAKVKVDPITHDRQDLYVSQGTEGHGLPTVSFVSGVIGGALGGFGGSLVYYALLKVGMGVAEVDANMIGLVAIFAVGIFFVNAVIPSYNIGGTIEGFHDPKWKKWPKAVISSFVATIFCALVAVIAISQLGGL
;
A
#
# COMPACT_ATOMS: atom_id res chain seq x y z
N MET A 1 -15.65 -27.03 -16.12
CA MET A 1 -16.66 -26.40 -15.22
C MET A 1 -15.87 -25.57 -14.23
N ILE A 2 -16.13 -24.28 -14.08
CA ILE A 2 -15.37 -23.41 -13.14
C ILE A 2 -15.67 -23.93 -11.73
N ASP A 3 -14.71 -24.61 -11.11
CA ASP A 3 -14.88 -25.05 -9.73
C ASP A 3 -14.47 -23.91 -8.79
N LEU A 4 -15.43 -23.03 -8.50
CA LEU A 4 -15.26 -21.97 -7.50
C LEU A 4 -14.99 -22.54 -6.11
N ALA A 5 -15.45 -23.76 -5.81
CA ALA A 5 -15.21 -24.40 -4.52
C ALA A 5 -13.74 -24.84 -4.42
N ALA A 6 -13.14 -25.35 -5.50
CA ALA A 6 -11.72 -25.68 -5.55
C ALA A 6 -10.80 -24.44 -5.38
N ASN A 7 -11.26 -23.26 -5.80
CA ASN A 7 -10.51 -22.00 -5.71
C ASN A 7 -10.85 -21.15 -4.49
N PHE A 8 -11.67 -21.66 -3.57
CA PHE A 8 -12.14 -20.91 -2.40
C PHE A 8 -10.99 -20.40 -1.54
N LEU A 9 -9.97 -21.23 -1.30
CA LEU A 9 -8.78 -20.85 -0.55
C LEU A 9 -8.06 -19.66 -1.21
N TRP A 10 -7.88 -19.68 -2.52
CA TRP A 10 -7.19 -18.61 -3.25
C TRP A 10 -7.98 -17.31 -3.23
N MET A 11 -9.30 -17.38 -3.41
CA MET A 11 -10.17 -16.20 -3.26
C MET A 11 -10.09 -15.62 -1.84
N PHE A 12 -10.06 -16.46 -0.82
CA PHE A 12 -9.92 -16.02 0.56
C PHE A 12 -8.59 -15.30 0.81
N LEU A 13 -7.49 -15.81 0.26
CA LEU A 13 -6.17 -15.13 0.33
C LEU A 13 -6.16 -13.78 -0.41
N VAL A 14 -6.83 -13.70 -1.57
CA VAL A 14 -7.01 -12.41 -2.29
C VAL A 14 -7.77 -11.41 -1.42
N VAL A 15 -8.83 -11.85 -0.74
CA VAL A 15 -9.61 -10.99 0.17
C VAL A 15 -8.78 -10.50 1.36
N ILE A 16 -8.00 -11.38 1.99
CA ILE A 16 -7.06 -10.97 3.04
C ILE A 16 -6.05 -9.95 2.50
N GLY A 17 -5.48 -10.20 1.32
CA GLY A 17 -4.54 -9.29 0.68
C GLY A 17 -5.14 -7.92 0.42
N GLY A 18 -6.37 -7.85 -0.12
CA GLY A 18 -7.10 -6.59 -0.34
C GLY A 18 -7.36 -5.80 0.95
N VAL A 19 -7.71 -6.49 2.04
CA VAL A 19 -7.87 -5.86 3.37
C VAL A 19 -6.54 -5.28 3.89
N LEU A 20 -5.44 -6.02 3.74
CA LEU A 20 -4.11 -5.56 4.15
C LEU A 20 -3.65 -4.34 3.33
N ILE A 21 -3.97 -4.31 2.03
CA ILE A 21 -3.73 -3.15 1.17
C ILE A 21 -4.54 -1.94 1.67
N SER A 22 -5.81 -2.12 2.04
CA SER A 22 -6.62 -1.03 2.61
C SER A 22 -6.01 -0.47 3.91
N TRP A 23 -5.48 -1.36 4.74
CA TRP A 23 -4.80 -1.00 5.98
C TRP A 23 -3.51 -0.22 5.71
N SER A 24 -2.75 -0.63 4.69
CA SER A 24 -1.50 0.02 4.28
C SER A 24 -1.68 1.52 4.03
N VAL A 25 -2.74 1.92 3.30
CA VAL A 25 -2.98 3.31 2.90
C VAL A 25 -3.26 4.22 4.09
N HIS A 26 -3.81 3.69 5.18
CA HIS A 26 -4.02 4.46 6.40
C HIS A 26 -2.71 4.78 7.13
N PHE A 27 -1.67 3.94 6.96
CA PHE A 27 -0.37 4.19 7.53
C PHE A 27 0.49 5.14 6.70
N VAL A 28 0.27 5.24 5.39
CA VAL A 28 1.06 6.13 4.52
C VAL A 28 0.78 7.60 4.88
N PRO A 29 1.81 8.41 5.22
CA PRO A 29 1.64 9.83 5.52
C PRO A 29 1.44 10.62 4.22
N VAL A 30 0.28 11.26 4.05
CA VAL A 30 -0.01 12.02 2.82
C VAL A 30 -0.72 13.31 3.13
N GLY A 31 -0.10 14.40 2.70
CA GLY A 31 -0.44 15.75 3.11
C GLY A 31 -1.38 16.49 2.18
N GLY A 32 -2.04 15.83 1.23
CA GLY A 32 -3.07 16.43 0.37
C GLY A 32 -2.68 17.81 -0.23
N ALA A 33 -3.61 18.78 -0.19
CA ALA A 33 -3.39 20.17 -0.62
C ALA A 33 -2.26 20.90 0.13
N PRO A 34 -2.11 20.73 1.46
CA PRO A 34 -0.95 21.25 2.19
C PRO A 34 0.42 20.75 1.67
N ALA A 35 0.53 19.51 1.20
CA ALA A 35 1.77 18.99 0.60
C ALA A 35 2.09 19.68 -0.74
N ALA A 36 1.06 20.02 -1.52
CA ALA A 36 1.20 20.77 -2.77
C ALA A 36 1.59 22.24 -2.56
N MET A 37 1.34 22.80 -1.36
CA MET A 37 1.67 24.19 -1.02
C MET A 37 2.90 24.31 -0.09
N ALA A 38 3.66 23.23 0.11
CA ALA A 38 4.75 23.15 1.09
C ALA A 38 4.35 23.52 2.54
N GLN A 39 3.05 23.53 2.84
CA GLN A 39 2.45 23.90 4.12
C GLN A 39 2.04 22.69 4.96
N ALA A 40 1.98 21.47 4.41
CA ALA A 40 2.09 20.24 5.20
C ALA A 40 2.61 19.14 4.30
N THR A 41 3.91 18.98 4.36
CA THR A 41 4.71 17.85 3.88
C THR A 41 4.07 16.47 4.11
N GLY A 42 3.25 16.05 3.16
CA GLY A 42 3.30 14.67 2.74
C GLY A 42 4.04 14.61 1.43
N ILE A 43 4.18 13.41 0.89
CA ILE A 43 4.53 13.29 -0.51
C ILE A 43 3.32 13.83 -1.31
N GLY A 44 3.52 14.86 -2.14
CA GLY A 44 2.47 15.60 -2.86
C GLY A 44 1.76 14.82 -3.98
N THR A 45 1.69 13.50 -3.86
CA THR A 45 1.04 12.60 -4.82
C THR A 45 -0.16 11.95 -4.15
N GLY A 46 -1.11 11.46 -4.96
CA GLY A 46 -2.27 10.77 -4.42
C GLY A 46 -1.83 9.62 -3.52
N THR A 47 -2.46 9.47 -2.36
CA THR A 47 -2.19 8.36 -1.41
C THR A 47 -2.18 7.00 -2.10
N VAL A 48 -3.11 6.87 -3.06
CA VAL A 48 -3.25 5.75 -3.97
C VAL A 48 -2.00 5.52 -4.81
N GLN A 49 -1.37 6.56 -5.35
CA GLN A 49 -0.21 6.44 -6.24
C GLN A 49 1.05 6.00 -5.48
N LEU A 50 1.23 6.44 -4.24
CA LEU A 50 2.37 6.00 -3.40
C LEU A 50 2.17 4.62 -2.85
N ALA A 51 0.97 4.33 -2.34
CA ALA A 51 0.64 3.00 -1.87
C ALA A 51 0.69 2.00 -3.03
N ALA A 52 0.18 2.36 -4.22
CA ALA A 52 0.29 1.56 -5.42
C ALA A 52 1.74 1.40 -5.85
N GLY A 53 2.53 2.48 -5.93
CA GLY A 53 3.94 2.37 -6.27
C GLY A 53 4.69 1.41 -5.34
N ALA A 54 4.49 1.53 -4.02
CA ALA A 54 5.17 0.70 -3.04
C ALA A 54 4.71 -0.76 -3.14
N GLY A 55 3.39 -0.97 -3.20
CA GLY A 55 2.79 -2.29 -3.33
C GLY A 55 3.11 -2.98 -4.65
N LEU A 56 3.21 -2.24 -5.75
CA LEU A 56 3.61 -2.75 -7.07
C LEU A 56 5.07 -3.18 -7.09
N THR A 57 5.97 -2.42 -6.46
CA THR A 57 7.36 -2.86 -6.26
C THR A 57 7.41 -4.15 -5.44
N GLY A 58 6.56 -4.28 -4.41
CA GLY A 58 6.43 -5.51 -3.62
C GLY A 58 5.88 -6.70 -4.43
N LEU A 59 4.88 -6.46 -5.28
CA LEU A 59 4.32 -7.45 -6.21
C LEU A 59 5.38 -7.99 -7.17
N ILE A 60 6.15 -7.10 -7.79
CA ILE A 60 7.22 -7.46 -8.73
C ILE A 60 8.32 -8.24 -8.01
N SER A 61 8.74 -7.80 -6.83
CA SER A 61 9.76 -8.50 -6.03
C SER A 61 9.32 -9.90 -5.60
N ALA A 62 8.04 -10.06 -5.24
CA ALA A 62 7.47 -11.38 -4.96
C ALA A 62 7.43 -12.26 -6.22
N GLY A 63 7.03 -11.71 -7.37
CA GLY A 63 7.03 -12.42 -8.65
C GLY A 63 8.40 -12.96 -9.04
N TYR A 64 9.47 -12.17 -8.85
CA TYR A 64 10.84 -12.66 -9.04
C TYR A 64 11.22 -13.77 -8.05
N MET A 65 10.88 -13.64 -6.77
CA MET A 65 11.20 -14.69 -5.79
C MET A 65 10.47 -16.00 -6.04
N MET A 66 9.26 -15.95 -6.60
CA MET A 66 8.51 -17.15 -6.99
C MET A 66 9.21 -17.98 -8.08
N GLN A 67 10.12 -17.38 -8.87
CA GLN A 67 10.91 -18.11 -9.88
C GLN A 67 12.10 -18.86 -9.27
N VAL A 68 12.51 -18.48 -8.06
CA VAL A 68 13.74 -18.99 -7.42
C VAL A 68 13.42 -19.94 -6.27
N VAL A 69 12.33 -19.68 -5.54
CA VAL A 69 11.98 -20.41 -4.31
C VAL A 69 10.47 -20.69 -4.26
N ASP A 70 10.09 -21.92 -3.93
CA ASP A 70 8.70 -22.30 -3.64
C ASP A 70 8.42 -22.28 -2.13
N ASN A 71 8.68 -21.12 -1.49
CA ASN A 71 8.48 -20.92 -0.06
C ASN A 71 7.66 -19.65 0.16
N LEU A 72 6.38 -19.83 0.51
CA LEU A 72 5.41 -18.73 0.66
C LEU A 72 5.89 -17.62 1.62
N PRO A 73 6.34 -17.93 2.86
CA PRO A 73 6.92 -16.92 3.75
C PRO A 73 8.03 -16.07 3.10
N LEU A 74 8.92 -16.70 2.32
CA LEU A 74 10.04 -15.99 1.70
C LEU A 74 9.58 -15.06 0.55
N ILE A 75 8.59 -15.51 -0.23
CA ILE A 75 7.96 -14.73 -1.30
C ILE A 75 7.22 -13.50 -0.71
N LEU A 76 6.48 -13.70 0.38
CA LEU A 76 5.78 -12.60 1.05
C LEU A 76 6.78 -11.63 1.71
N ALA A 77 7.86 -12.15 2.30
CA ALA A 77 8.91 -11.33 2.88
C ALA A 77 9.61 -10.46 1.84
N SER A 78 9.93 -11.01 0.66
CA SER A 78 10.59 -10.23 -0.40
C SER A 78 9.72 -9.06 -0.87
N GLY A 79 8.42 -9.31 -1.09
CA GLY A 79 7.51 -8.25 -1.49
C GLY A 79 7.25 -7.21 -0.40
N THR A 80 7.19 -7.65 0.86
CA THR A 80 7.12 -6.75 2.03
C THR A 80 8.33 -5.82 2.08
N VAL A 81 9.55 -6.38 2.00
CA VAL A 81 10.80 -5.62 2.06
C VAL A 81 10.95 -4.72 0.83
N GLY A 82 10.61 -5.20 -0.36
CA GLY A 82 10.63 -4.40 -1.58
C GLY A 82 9.75 -3.15 -1.48
N ALA A 83 8.54 -3.30 -0.95
CA ALA A 83 7.63 -2.17 -0.70
C ALA A 83 8.14 -1.22 0.39
N MET A 84 8.70 -1.75 1.49
CA MET A 84 9.33 -0.93 2.54
C MET A 84 10.49 -0.10 2.00
N ILE A 85 11.35 -0.68 1.16
CA ILE A 85 12.48 0.03 0.54
C ILE A 85 11.95 1.16 -0.35
N MET A 86 10.97 0.87 -1.21
CA MET A 86 10.40 1.87 -2.13
C MET A 86 9.85 3.08 -1.35
N ILE A 87 8.98 2.84 -0.36
CA ILE A 87 8.38 3.93 0.40
C ILE A 87 9.43 4.68 1.23
N SER A 88 10.39 3.97 1.82
CA SER A 88 11.47 4.59 2.60
C SER A 88 12.33 5.53 1.76
N VAL A 89 12.76 5.07 0.58
CA VAL A 89 13.57 5.87 -0.36
C VAL A 89 12.79 7.10 -0.81
N THR A 90 11.51 6.93 -1.16
CA THR A 90 10.66 8.04 -1.59
C THR A 90 10.48 9.08 -0.48
N MET A 91 10.27 8.63 0.76
CA MET A 91 10.15 9.50 1.93
C MET A 91 11.47 10.21 2.25
N ILE A 92 12.63 9.53 2.19
CA ILE A 92 13.95 10.14 2.42
C ILE A 92 14.22 11.24 1.38
N VAL A 93 14.04 10.93 0.10
CA VAL A 93 14.26 11.90 -0.98
C VAL A 93 13.30 13.08 -0.86
N GLY A 94 12.03 12.82 -0.53
CA GLY A 94 11.05 13.87 -0.24
C GLY A 94 11.50 14.78 0.89
N THR A 95 11.97 14.21 2.01
CA THR A 95 12.49 14.98 3.15
C THR A 95 13.72 15.81 2.77
N TRP A 96 14.65 15.28 1.97
CA TRP A 96 15.80 16.06 1.51
C TRP A 96 15.38 17.27 0.68
N VAL A 97 14.41 17.11 -0.21
CA VAL A 97 13.88 18.23 -1.00
C VAL A 97 13.22 19.28 -0.10
N TYR A 98 12.44 18.86 0.91
CA TYR A 98 11.81 19.81 1.83
C TYR A 98 12.81 20.54 2.73
N VAL A 99 13.80 19.83 3.28
CA VAL A 99 14.80 20.42 4.18
C VAL A 99 15.78 21.31 3.42
N TYR A 100 16.38 20.79 2.33
CA TYR A 100 17.44 21.50 1.63
C TYR A 100 16.95 22.36 0.47
N GLY A 101 15.84 21.99 -0.17
CA GLY A 101 15.27 22.75 -1.29
C GLY A 101 14.33 23.86 -0.83
N VAL A 102 13.46 23.57 0.14
CA VAL A 102 12.42 24.52 0.61
C VAL A 102 12.81 25.20 1.93
N GLY A 103 13.65 24.58 2.76
CA GLY A 103 14.02 25.11 4.07
C GLY A 103 12.99 24.85 5.16
N CYS A 104 12.11 23.85 4.99
CA CYS A 104 11.10 23.48 5.98
C CYS A 104 11.64 22.42 6.95
N VAL A 105 11.40 22.61 8.24
CA VAL A 105 11.80 21.67 9.29
C VAL A 105 10.72 20.60 9.50
N PRO A 106 11.07 19.29 9.41
CA PRO A 106 10.12 18.22 9.64
C PRO A 106 9.43 18.31 10.99
N SER A 107 8.12 18.53 10.96
CA SER A 107 7.32 18.74 12.16
C SER A 107 5.88 18.24 12.04
N SER A 108 5.34 17.79 13.17
CA SER A 108 3.95 17.36 13.35
C SER A 108 3.16 18.49 14.02
N ALA A 109 1.94 18.77 13.57
CA ALA A 109 1.07 19.79 14.16
C ALA A 109 0.02 19.21 15.11
N LYS A 110 -0.37 17.95 14.95
CA LYS A 110 -1.38 17.30 15.79
C LYS A 110 -0.83 16.73 17.08
N VAL A 111 0.47 16.46 17.15
CA VAL A 111 1.13 15.96 18.36
C VAL A 111 2.29 16.87 18.73
N LYS A 112 2.27 17.38 19.97
CA LYS A 112 3.28 18.32 20.45
C LYS A 112 4.68 17.73 20.59
N VAL A 113 4.76 16.44 20.87
CA VAL A 113 6.01 15.71 21.12
C VAL A 113 6.00 14.45 20.27
N ASP A 114 7.04 14.25 19.46
CA ASP A 114 7.16 13.06 18.62
C ASP A 114 7.20 11.81 19.52
N PRO A 115 6.29 10.83 19.35
CA PRO A 115 6.27 9.60 20.15
C PRO A 115 7.54 8.74 20.04
N ILE A 116 8.35 8.94 19.00
CA ILE A 116 9.55 8.15 18.71
C ILE A 116 10.80 8.84 19.22
N THR A 117 10.99 10.11 18.89
CA THR A 117 12.21 10.86 19.26
C THR A 117 12.07 11.65 20.55
N HIS A 118 10.84 11.85 21.04
CA HIS A 118 10.51 12.74 22.15
C HIS A 118 10.88 14.22 21.92
N ASP A 119 11.14 14.61 20.67
CA ASP A 119 11.38 16.00 20.33
C ASP A 119 10.08 16.79 20.34
N ARG A 120 10.14 18.03 20.80
CA ARG A 120 8.99 18.94 20.81
C ARG A 120 8.80 19.55 19.41
N GLN A 121 7.70 19.21 18.75
CA GLN A 121 7.42 19.53 17.34
C GLN A 121 6.66 20.85 17.16
N ASP A 122 5.86 21.25 18.16
CA ASP A 122 4.96 22.41 18.09
C ASP A 122 5.68 23.75 17.89
N LEU A 123 6.95 23.85 18.31
CA LEU A 123 7.81 25.03 18.14
C LEU A 123 8.20 25.31 16.68
N TYR A 124 8.17 24.28 15.82
CA TYR A 124 8.68 24.33 14.45
C TYR A 124 7.56 24.38 13.40
N VAL A 125 6.30 24.35 13.85
CA VAL A 125 5.11 24.44 13.00
C VAL A 125 4.80 25.92 12.73
N SER A 126 4.54 26.26 11.47
CA SER A 126 4.26 27.63 11.06
C SER A 126 2.78 27.91 11.25
N GLN A 127 2.43 29.18 11.38
CA GLN A 127 1.05 29.53 11.70
C GLN A 127 0.13 29.20 10.52
N GLY A 128 -0.96 28.48 10.81
CA GLY A 128 -1.95 28.06 9.82
C GLY A 128 -1.60 26.77 9.07
N THR A 129 -0.52 26.06 9.45
CA THR A 129 -0.14 24.79 8.85
C THR A 129 -0.49 23.57 9.70
N GLU A 130 -0.53 22.41 9.05
CA GLU A 130 -0.82 21.11 9.67
C GLU A 130 0.44 20.21 9.69
N GLY A 131 1.61 20.84 9.89
CA GLY A 131 2.94 20.20 10.01
C GLY A 131 3.89 20.53 8.84
N HIS A 132 5.15 20.08 8.86
CA HIS A 132 6.15 20.35 7.80
C HIS A 132 7.32 19.38 7.60
N GLY A 133 7.24 18.08 7.83
CA GLY A 133 8.09 17.22 6.99
C GLY A 133 7.44 15.89 6.76
N LEU A 134 8.27 14.92 6.50
CA LEU A 134 7.96 13.62 7.06
C LEU A 134 8.68 13.58 8.40
N PRO A 135 8.04 14.01 9.52
CA PRO A 135 8.66 13.82 10.83
C PRO A 135 8.84 12.32 11.09
N THR A 136 9.70 11.97 12.05
CA THR A 136 10.13 10.58 12.29
C THR A 136 8.94 9.63 12.48
N VAL A 137 7.92 10.06 13.21
CA VAL A 137 6.68 9.30 13.39
C VAL A 137 5.98 8.95 12.07
N SER A 138 5.89 9.91 11.16
CA SER A 138 5.28 9.76 9.84
C SER A 138 6.10 8.85 8.95
N PHE A 139 7.43 8.95 9.02
CA PHE A 139 8.35 8.07 8.32
C PHE A 139 8.12 6.62 8.75
N VAL A 140 8.16 6.33 10.06
CA VAL A 140 7.96 4.98 10.60
C VAL A 140 6.57 4.46 10.24
N SER A 141 5.54 5.30 10.35
CA SER A 141 4.19 4.95 9.88
C SER A 141 4.19 4.57 8.40
N GLY A 142 4.81 5.36 7.54
CA GLY A 142 4.88 5.08 6.10
C GLY A 142 5.60 3.76 5.80
N VAL A 143 6.65 3.42 6.54
CA VAL A 143 7.35 2.14 6.41
C VAL A 143 6.45 0.96 6.79
N ILE A 144 5.68 1.08 7.87
CA ILE A 144 4.68 0.07 8.27
C ILE A 144 3.60 -0.07 7.19
N GLY A 145 3.14 1.06 6.62
CA GLY A 145 2.22 1.07 5.49
C GLY A 145 2.80 0.32 4.29
N GLY A 146 4.03 0.64 3.89
CA GLY A 146 4.73 -0.06 2.80
C GLY A 146 4.82 -1.57 3.05
N ALA A 147 5.14 -1.99 4.27
CA ALA A 147 5.19 -3.40 4.65
C ALA A 147 3.84 -4.10 4.45
N LEU A 148 2.75 -3.54 4.99
CA LEU A 148 1.40 -4.12 4.85
C LEU A 148 0.92 -4.14 3.41
N GLY A 149 1.22 -3.08 2.64
CA GLY A 149 0.86 -2.98 1.23
C GLY A 149 1.63 -3.99 0.38
N GLY A 150 2.94 -4.12 0.60
CA GLY A 150 3.77 -5.13 -0.04
C GLY A 150 3.29 -6.54 0.26
N PHE A 151 3.09 -6.87 1.54
CA PHE A 151 2.57 -8.18 1.95
C PHE A 151 1.21 -8.48 1.30
N GLY A 152 0.28 -7.53 1.37
CA GLY A 152 -1.06 -7.70 0.80
C GLY A 152 -1.04 -7.87 -0.72
N GLY A 153 -0.22 -7.07 -1.43
CA GLY A 153 -0.01 -7.20 -2.85
C GLY A 153 0.56 -8.57 -3.22
N SER A 154 1.69 -8.95 -2.62
CA SER A 154 2.33 -10.25 -2.85
C SER A 154 1.40 -11.43 -2.61
N LEU A 155 0.53 -11.33 -1.59
CA LEU A 155 -0.47 -12.36 -1.30
C LEU A 155 -1.53 -12.47 -2.40
N VAL A 156 -2.03 -11.35 -2.91
CA VAL A 156 -2.97 -11.31 -4.05
C VAL A 156 -2.34 -11.95 -5.28
N TYR A 157 -1.12 -11.54 -5.64
CA TYR A 157 -0.44 -12.07 -6.82
C TYR A 157 -0.14 -13.56 -6.70
N TYR A 158 0.38 -14.01 -5.56
CA TYR A 158 0.63 -15.42 -5.29
C TYR A 158 -0.65 -16.26 -5.45
N ALA A 159 -1.76 -15.82 -4.84
CA ALA A 159 -3.03 -16.53 -4.91
C ALA A 159 -3.57 -16.61 -6.34
N LEU A 160 -3.53 -15.51 -7.09
CA LEU A 160 -3.98 -15.49 -8.49
C LEU A 160 -3.08 -16.34 -9.40
N LEU A 161 -1.77 -16.38 -9.17
CA LEU A 161 -0.88 -17.24 -9.95
C LEU A 161 -1.14 -18.72 -9.68
N LYS A 162 -1.42 -19.11 -8.44
CA LYS A 162 -1.81 -20.50 -8.11
C LYS A 162 -3.13 -20.91 -8.76
N VAL A 163 -4.08 -19.97 -8.91
CA VAL A 163 -5.29 -20.21 -9.72
C VAL A 163 -4.93 -20.47 -11.18
N GLY A 164 -4.05 -19.64 -11.77
CA GLY A 164 -3.58 -19.83 -13.15
C GLY A 164 -2.87 -21.17 -13.37
N MET A 165 -1.98 -21.57 -12.45
CA MET A 165 -1.30 -22.87 -12.47
C MET A 165 -2.26 -24.08 -12.42
N GLY A 166 -3.45 -23.90 -11.84
CA GLY A 166 -4.47 -24.95 -11.81
C GLY A 166 -5.21 -25.12 -13.16
N VAL A 167 -4.97 -24.23 -14.11
CA VAL A 167 -5.67 -24.17 -15.40
C VAL A 167 -4.75 -24.57 -16.54
N ALA A 168 -3.54 -24.00 -16.60
CA ALA A 168 -2.56 -24.24 -17.65
C ALA A 168 -1.13 -24.08 -17.13
N GLU A 169 -0.14 -24.44 -17.96
CA GLU A 169 1.27 -24.14 -17.68
C GLU A 169 1.49 -22.63 -17.61
N VAL A 170 2.39 -22.20 -16.73
CA VAL A 170 2.69 -20.78 -16.53
C VAL A 170 3.57 -20.28 -17.66
N ASP A 171 2.97 -19.53 -18.58
CA ASP A 171 3.65 -18.82 -19.64
C ASP A 171 3.65 -17.30 -19.39
N ALA A 172 4.23 -16.54 -20.32
CA ALA A 172 4.29 -15.08 -20.21
C ALA A 172 2.89 -14.43 -20.22
N ASN A 173 1.92 -15.01 -20.95
CA ASN A 173 0.56 -14.49 -21.03
C ASN A 173 -0.17 -14.64 -19.69
N MET A 174 -0.04 -15.81 -19.04
CA MET A 174 -0.59 -16.06 -17.71
C MET A 174 -0.03 -15.09 -16.67
N ILE A 175 1.30 -14.92 -16.66
CA ILE A 175 1.96 -13.99 -15.74
C ILE A 175 1.46 -12.56 -15.97
N GLY A 176 1.34 -12.13 -17.23
CA GLY A 176 0.81 -10.81 -17.59
C GLY A 176 -0.63 -10.62 -17.13
N LEU A 177 -1.51 -11.61 -17.38
CA LEU A 177 -2.91 -11.57 -16.97
C LEU A 177 -3.05 -11.47 -15.44
N VAL A 178 -2.34 -12.33 -14.72
CA VAL A 178 -2.33 -12.35 -13.25
C VAL A 178 -1.81 -11.02 -12.69
N ALA A 179 -0.74 -10.47 -13.28
CA ALA A 179 -0.20 -9.18 -12.87
C ALA A 179 -1.23 -8.06 -13.04
N ILE A 180 -1.90 -7.97 -14.20
CA ILE A 180 -2.93 -6.94 -14.46
C ILE A 180 -4.06 -7.00 -13.43
N PHE A 181 -4.56 -8.20 -13.12
CA PHE A 181 -5.60 -8.36 -12.09
C PHE A 181 -5.09 -8.04 -10.69
N ALA A 182 -3.88 -8.47 -10.33
CA ALA A 182 -3.28 -8.14 -9.03
C ALA A 182 -3.12 -6.63 -8.85
N VAL A 183 -2.62 -5.93 -9.87
CA VAL A 183 -2.52 -4.46 -9.92
C VAL A 183 -3.89 -3.81 -9.79
N GLY A 184 -4.89 -4.28 -10.55
CA GLY A 184 -6.25 -3.75 -10.50
C GLY A 184 -6.89 -3.87 -9.11
N ILE A 185 -6.78 -5.05 -8.49
CA ILE A 185 -7.26 -5.31 -7.12
C ILE A 185 -6.54 -4.40 -6.12
N PHE A 186 -5.23 -4.20 -6.32
CA PHE A 186 -4.46 -3.27 -5.50
C PHE A 186 -5.02 -1.85 -5.58
N PHE A 187 -5.23 -1.33 -6.79
CA PHE A 187 -5.76 0.02 -6.98
C PHE A 187 -7.15 0.20 -6.36
N VAL A 188 -8.07 -0.75 -6.56
CA VAL A 188 -9.40 -0.69 -5.93
C VAL A 188 -9.28 -0.56 -4.42
N ASN A 189 -8.44 -1.40 -3.79
CA ASN A 189 -8.25 -1.40 -2.35
C ASN A 189 -7.41 -0.24 -1.82
N ALA A 190 -6.62 0.42 -2.67
CA ALA A 190 -5.90 1.63 -2.31
C ALA A 190 -6.78 2.89 -2.44
N VAL A 191 -7.74 2.91 -3.37
CA VAL A 191 -8.65 4.05 -3.61
C VAL A 191 -9.69 4.18 -2.50
N ILE A 192 -10.34 3.09 -2.08
CA ILE A 192 -11.35 3.12 -1.01
C ILE A 192 -10.87 3.86 0.26
N PRO A 193 -9.72 3.50 0.87
CA PRO A 193 -9.21 4.19 2.05
C PRO A 193 -8.73 5.62 1.76
N SER A 194 -8.42 5.96 0.51
CA SER A 194 -7.96 7.32 0.16
C SER A 194 -9.01 8.40 0.44
N TYR A 195 -10.30 8.07 0.34
CA TYR A 195 -11.40 8.98 0.65
C TYR A 195 -11.52 9.33 2.14
N ASN A 196 -10.81 8.61 3.00
CA ASN A 196 -10.77 8.91 4.44
C ASN A 196 -9.65 9.89 4.81
N ILE A 197 -8.77 10.24 3.85
CA ILE A 197 -7.55 10.99 4.14
C ILE A 197 -7.86 12.49 4.09
N GLY A 198 -7.66 13.15 5.23
CA GLY A 198 -7.97 14.57 5.45
C GLY A 198 -6.83 15.54 5.15
N GLY A 199 -5.77 15.10 4.47
CA GLY A 199 -4.60 15.94 4.16
C GLY A 199 -3.65 16.16 5.33
N THR A 200 -3.73 15.34 6.37
CA THR A 200 -2.81 15.34 7.51
C THR A 200 -1.68 14.33 7.31
N ILE A 201 -0.51 14.67 7.84
CA ILE A 201 0.75 13.95 7.56
C ILE A 201 1.19 13.07 8.71
N GLU A 202 0.28 12.82 9.65
CA GLU A 202 0.54 12.45 11.04
C GLU A 202 0.64 10.92 11.26
N GLY A 203 0.84 10.16 10.18
CA GLY A 203 1.06 8.71 10.26
C GLY A 203 -0.05 7.95 11.02
N PHE A 204 0.34 7.21 12.06
CA PHE A 204 -0.53 6.30 12.82
C PHE A 204 -1.39 6.99 13.90
N HIS A 205 -1.18 8.27 14.19
CA HIS A 205 -2.01 9.05 15.13
C HIS A 205 -2.94 10.04 14.42
N ASP A 206 -3.02 9.93 13.10
CA ASP A 206 -3.84 10.77 12.25
C ASP A 206 -5.36 10.58 12.51
N PRO A 207 -6.19 11.64 12.48
CA PRO A 207 -7.64 11.53 12.55
C PRO A 207 -8.29 10.54 11.57
N LYS A 208 -7.64 10.22 10.43
CA LYS A 208 -8.10 9.22 9.44
C LYS A 208 -8.34 7.84 10.06
N TRP A 209 -7.64 7.50 11.14
CA TRP A 209 -7.82 6.23 11.86
C TRP A 209 -9.22 6.08 12.46
N LYS A 210 -9.96 7.16 12.71
CA LYS A 210 -11.37 7.10 13.16
C LYS A 210 -12.30 6.49 12.10
N LYS A 211 -11.94 6.56 10.83
CA LYS A 211 -12.73 6.02 9.70
C LYS A 211 -12.19 4.69 9.17
N TRP A 212 -11.08 4.20 9.71
CA TRP A 212 -10.40 2.97 9.27
C TRP A 212 -11.32 1.73 9.22
N PRO A 213 -12.16 1.44 10.23
CA PRO A 213 -13.03 0.25 10.18
C PRO A 213 -13.98 0.26 8.97
N LYS A 214 -14.51 1.44 8.61
CA LYS A 214 -15.41 1.58 7.46
C LYS A 214 -14.68 1.32 6.14
N ALA A 215 -13.43 1.74 6.03
CA ALA A 215 -12.61 1.47 4.85
C ALA A 215 -12.30 -0.02 4.71
N VAL A 216 -11.92 -0.68 5.81
CA VAL A 216 -11.59 -2.11 5.82
C VAL A 216 -12.79 -2.94 5.42
N ILE A 217 -13.97 -2.65 5.97
CA ILE A 217 -15.22 -3.35 5.60
C ILE A 217 -15.55 -3.12 4.12
N SER A 218 -15.40 -1.88 3.64
CA SER A 218 -15.68 -1.55 2.23
C SER A 218 -14.70 -2.27 1.29
N SER A 219 -13.42 -2.31 1.63
CA SER A 219 -12.37 -3.04 0.91
C SER A 219 -12.59 -4.55 0.94
N PHE A 220 -13.04 -5.10 2.07
CA PHE A 220 -13.40 -6.52 2.19
C PHE A 220 -14.50 -6.87 1.19
N VAL A 221 -15.60 -6.10 1.18
CA VAL A 221 -16.72 -6.32 0.24
C VAL A 221 -16.27 -6.15 -1.21
N ALA A 222 -15.55 -5.07 -1.53
CA ALA A 222 -15.04 -4.82 -2.88
C ALA A 222 -14.12 -5.94 -3.37
N THR A 223 -13.24 -6.44 -2.51
CA THR A 223 -12.28 -7.49 -2.88
C THR A 223 -12.96 -8.83 -3.12
N ILE A 224 -14.07 -9.15 -2.45
CA ILE A 224 -14.87 -10.35 -2.77
C ILE A 224 -15.32 -10.31 -4.23
N PHE A 225 -15.88 -9.18 -4.68
CA PHE A 225 -16.30 -9.03 -6.08
C PHE A 225 -15.10 -9.10 -7.03
N CYS A 226 -14.00 -8.42 -6.72
CA CYS A 226 -12.81 -8.47 -7.57
C CYS A 226 -12.17 -9.87 -7.63
N ALA A 227 -12.18 -10.63 -6.52
CA ALA A 227 -11.66 -12.00 -6.46
C ALA A 227 -12.49 -12.94 -7.35
N LEU A 228 -13.83 -12.83 -7.29
CA LEU A 228 -14.71 -13.61 -8.16
C LEU A 228 -14.42 -13.33 -9.64
N VAL A 229 -14.36 -12.05 -10.02
CA VAL A 229 -14.08 -11.65 -11.41
C VAL A 229 -12.69 -12.12 -11.86
N ALA A 230 -11.66 -11.93 -11.02
CA ALA A 230 -10.29 -12.30 -11.37
C ALA A 230 -10.13 -13.82 -11.53
N VAL A 231 -10.70 -14.63 -10.61
CA VAL A 231 -10.62 -16.10 -10.71
C VAL A 231 -11.36 -16.61 -11.93
N ILE A 232 -12.56 -16.08 -12.22
CA ILE A 232 -13.29 -16.45 -13.44
C ILE A 232 -12.47 -16.08 -14.68
N ALA A 233 -11.97 -14.83 -14.76
CA ALA A 233 -11.20 -14.37 -15.89
C ALA A 233 -9.94 -15.20 -16.13
N ILE A 234 -9.16 -15.48 -15.09
CA ILE A 234 -7.95 -16.31 -15.20
C ILE A 234 -8.30 -17.75 -15.59
N SER A 235 -9.39 -18.31 -15.06
CA SER A 235 -9.82 -19.67 -15.42
C SER A 235 -10.27 -19.83 -16.87
N GLN A 236 -10.74 -18.76 -17.51
CA GLN A 236 -11.23 -18.78 -18.88
C GLN A 236 -10.16 -18.32 -19.89
N LEU A 237 -9.35 -17.33 -19.51
CA LEU A 237 -8.38 -16.68 -20.39
C LEU A 237 -6.95 -17.19 -20.20
N GLY A 238 -6.65 -17.85 -19.08
CA GLY A 238 -5.31 -18.38 -18.80
C GLY A 238 -4.92 -19.60 -19.64
N GLY A 239 -5.87 -20.23 -20.33
CA GLY A 239 -5.61 -21.35 -21.26
C GLY A 239 -5.54 -20.96 -22.74
N LEU A 240 -5.57 -19.65 -23.04
CA LEU A 240 -5.42 -19.07 -24.39
C LEU A 240 -3.98 -18.60 -24.60
#